data_AF-A0A376Y4K5-F1
#
_entry.id   AF-A0A376Y4K5-F1
#
_cell.length_a   1.000
_cell.length_b   1.000
_cell.length_c   1.000
_cell.angle_alpha   90.00
_cell.angle_beta   90.00
_cell.angle_gamma   90.00
#
_symmetry.space_group_name_H-M   'P 1'
#
loop_
_entity.id
_entity.type
_entity.pdbx_description
1 polymer ?
#
loop_
_entity_poly.entity_id
_entity_poly.type
_entity_poly.pdbx_seq_one_letter_code
_entity_poly.pdbx_strand_id
1 'polypeptide(L)'
;MKLCQPYLVFEFGDIAAENLSRTLDEVQLTLDDKGRGEVSTESQWKETHSPLQVIFQGSLLESGGRPVTRRAEQAIWPADALPGIRPQFASKSVYDYRTDSTVKQPIVDEGSNAAFDIVYSDAQGVKKAVSGLQVRLIRERRDYYWNWSEDEGWQSQFDQKDLIENEQTLDLKADETGKVSFPGRVGRLSSGSQSAE
;
A
#
# COMPACT_ATOMS: atom_id res chain seq x y z
N MET A 1 4.06 2.19 -3.91
CA MET A 1 4.61 2.94 -5.06
C MET A 1 3.86 2.51 -6.33
N LYS A 2 3.38 3.43 -7.18
CA LYS A 2 2.63 3.10 -8.40
C LYS A 2 3.54 3.26 -9.63
N LEU A 3 3.82 2.16 -10.35
CA LEU A 3 4.47 2.23 -11.67
C LEU A 3 3.43 2.57 -12.75
N CYS A 4 3.73 3.53 -13.61
CA CYS A 4 2.79 4.14 -14.55
C CYS A 4 2.84 3.48 -15.94
N GLN A 5 1.76 2.81 -16.35
CA GLN A 5 1.29 2.69 -17.74
C GLN A 5 -0.25 2.52 -17.73
N PRO A 6 -0.98 3.06 -18.72
CA PRO A 6 -2.40 3.36 -18.58
C PRO A 6 -3.25 2.09 -18.74
N TYR A 7 -4.16 1.89 -17.78
CA TYR A 7 -5.08 0.76 -17.60
C TYR A 7 -4.49 -0.48 -16.90
N LEU A 8 -4.77 -0.54 -15.60
CA LEU A 8 -4.52 -1.62 -14.62
C LEU A 8 -3.07 -1.69 -14.09
N VAL A 9 -2.79 -0.85 -13.09
CA VAL A 9 -1.54 -0.78 -12.32
C VAL A 9 -1.52 -1.93 -11.29
N PHE A 10 -0.38 -2.61 -11.15
CA PHE A 10 -0.14 -3.54 -10.04
C PHE A 10 0.07 -2.77 -8.73
N GLU A 11 -0.53 -3.25 -7.65
CA GLU A 11 -0.35 -2.74 -6.31
C GLU A 11 0.69 -3.57 -5.56
N PHE A 12 1.59 -2.89 -4.85
CA PHE A 12 2.67 -3.51 -4.08
C PHE A 12 2.62 -3.03 -2.64
N GLY A 13 2.85 -3.98 -1.72
CA GLY A 13 2.80 -3.74 -0.28
C GLY A 13 1.55 -4.31 0.37
N ASP A 14 1.59 -4.35 1.69
CA ASP A 14 0.48 -4.76 2.54
C ASP A 14 -0.39 -3.55 2.88
N ILE A 15 -1.63 -3.56 2.39
CA ILE A 15 -2.63 -2.54 2.71
C ILE A 15 -3.11 -2.64 4.17
N ALA A 16 -2.78 -3.72 4.90
CA ALA A 16 -3.10 -3.91 6.32
C ALA A 16 -2.04 -3.35 7.25
N ALA A 17 -0.85 -3.07 6.73
CA ALA A 17 0.19 -2.51 7.55
C ALA A 17 -0.20 -1.10 8.02
N GLU A 18 -0.14 -0.92 9.34
CA GLU A 18 -0.43 0.34 9.99
C GLU A 18 0.80 1.26 9.98
N ASN A 19 0.59 2.54 10.29
CA ASN A 19 1.67 3.53 10.43
C ASN A 19 2.53 3.75 9.18
N LEU A 20 2.05 3.38 7.99
CA LEU A 20 2.76 3.61 6.71
C LEU A 20 2.71 5.08 6.25
N SER A 21 1.74 5.86 6.74
CA SER A 21 1.61 7.28 6.45
C SER A 21 1.80 8.08 7.73
N ARG A 22 2.93 8.78 7.82
CA ARG A 22 3.27 9.64 8.95
C ARG A 22 4.15 10.79 8.51
N THR A 23 4.13 11.87 9.29
CA THR A 23 5.14 12.93 9.19
C THR A 23 6.40 12.46 9.91
N LEU A 24 7.56 12.67 9.29
CA LEU A 24 8.86 12.48 9.93
C LEU A 24 9.24 13.80 10.65
N ASP A 25 10.50 14.20 10.57
CA ASP A 25 10.98 15.41 11.22
C ASP A 25 10.77 16.66 10.36
N GLU A 26 10.57 17.80 11.03
CA GLU A 26 10.72 19.11 10.40
C GLU A 26 12.20 19.39 10.14
N VAL A 27 12.51 19.92 8.96
CA VAL A 27 13.88 20.19 8.54
C VAL A 27 14.11 21.69 8.49
N GLN A 28 15.09 22.17 9.26
CA GLN A 28 15.57 23.54 9.22
C GLN A 28 17.10 23.55 9.15
N LEU A 29 17.64 24.14 8.08
CA LEU A 29 19.09 24.25 7.87
C LEU A 29 19.44 25.57 7.17
N THR A 30 20.70 25.97 7.29
CA THR A 30 21.28 27.08 6.51
C THR A 30 22.21 26.50 5.46
N LEU A 31 22.10 26.98 4.22
CA LEU A 31 22.98 26.55 3.13
C LEU A 31 24.41 27.06 3.36
N ASP A 32 25.39 26.33 2.83
CA ASP A 32 26.79 26.74 2.84
C ASP A 32 27.08 27.94 1.92
N ASP A 33 28.34 28.37 1.88
CA ASP A 33 28.82 29.49 1.05
C ASP A 33 28.65 29.24 -0.48
N LYS A 34 28.39 27.99 -0.88
CA LYS A 34 28.11 27.56 -2.25
C LYS A 34 26.62 27.33 -2.50
N GLY A 35 25.75 27.60 -1.52
CA GLY A 35 24.32 27.38 -1.62
C GLY A 35 23.90 25.90 -1.56
N ARG A 36 24.66 25.05 -0.87
CA ARG A 36 24.38 23.61 -0.72
C ARG A 36 23.97 23.28 0.70
N GLY A 37 23.12 22.25 0.82
CA GLY A 37 22.69 21.67 2.08
C GLY A 37 22.34 20.21 1.88
N GLU A 38 22.45 19.42 2.95
CA GLU A 38 22.11 18.01 2.96
C GLU A 38 21.00 17.77 3.98
N VAL A 39 20.05 16.92 3.60
CA VAL A 39 18.93 16.51 4.45
C VAL A 39 18.96 14.99 4.53
N SER A 40 19.14 14.48 5.75
CA SER A 40 19.16 13.05 6.03
C SER A 40 18.20 12.76 7.19
N THR A 41 17.63 11.55 7.19
CA THR A 41 16.82 11.04 8.30
C THR A 41 17.17 9.56 8.48
N GLU A 42 17.22 9.13 9.75
CA GLU A 42 17.48 7.73 10.07
C GLU A 42 16.28 6.85 9.69
N SER A 43 16.55 5.62 9.23
CA SER A 43 15.48 4.70 8.88
C SER A 43 14.68 4.30 10.12
N GLN A 44 13.38 4.63 10.10
CA GLN A 44 12.41 4.25 11.12
C GLN A 44 11.48 3.11 10.65
N TRP A 45 11.87 2.38 9.60
CA TRP A 45 11.06 1.37 8.91
C TRP A 45 11.88 0.14 8.50
N LYS A 46 12.88 -0.21 9.31
CA LYS A 46 13.79 -1.35 9.04
C LYS A 46 13.06 -2.68 8.89
N GLU A 47 11.99 -2.88 9.65
CA GLU A 47 11.17 -4.10 9.65
C GLU A 47 10.01 -4.06 8.65
N THR A 48 9.96 -3.09 7.74
CA THR A 48 8.85 -3.01 6.79
C THR A 48 8.93 -4.13 5.75
N HIS A 49 7.80 -4.75 5.46
CA HIS A 49 7.65 -5.70 4.36
C HIS A 49 6.95 -5.08 3.14
N SER A 50 6.69 -3.77 3.19
CA SER A 50 5.99 -3.03 2.14
C SER A 50 6.90 -1.97 1.52
N PRO A 51 6.77 -1.67 0.21
CA PRO A 51 7.51 -0.57 -0.39
C PRO A 51 6.97 0.76 0.13
N LEU A 52 7.88 1.61 0.57
CA LEU A 52 7.58 2.94 1.09
C LEU A 52 8.06 4.03 0.14
N GLN A 53 7.61 5.25 0.40
CA GLN A 53 8.16 6.45 -0.23
C GLN A 53 8.39 7.51 0.85
N VAL A 54 9.56 8.13 0.81
CA VAL A 54 9.86 9.32 1.62
C VAL A 54 9.69 10.53 0.72
N ILE A 55 8.83 11.46 1.14
CA ILE A 55 8.56 12.70 0.41
C ILE A 55 9.20 13.83 1.20
N PHE A 56 10.17 14.51 0.57
CA PHE A 56 10.73 15.75 1.08
C PHE A 56 10.05 16.93 0.40
N GLN A 57 9.37 17.78 1.18
CA GLN A 57 8.81 19.04 0.73
C GLN A 57 9.62 20.20 1.34
N GLY A 58 10.63 20.65 0.62
CA GLY A 58 11.53 21.72 1.07
C GLY A 58 11.09 23.08 0.56
N SER A 59 11.19 24.11 1.40
CA SER A 59 11.00 25.51 1.02
C SER A 59 12.31 26.27 1.24
N LEU A 60 12.89 26.83 0.18
CA LEU A 60 14.04 27.72 0.28
C LEU A 60 13.56 29.16 0.46
N LEU A 61 13.93 29.82 1.56
CA LEU A 61 13.48 31.17 1.86
C LEU A 61 14.47 32.21 1.31
N GLU A 62 13.94 33.21 0.60
CA GLU A 62 14.68 34.43 0.28
C GLU A 62 14.85 35.30 1.55
N SER A 63 15.73 36.30 1.51
CA SER A 63 15.95 37.23 2.64
C SER A 63 14.68 37.96 3.10
N GLY A 64 13.71 38.16 2.20
CA GLY A 64 12.39 38.73 2.51
C GLY A 64 11.36 37.72 3.03
N GLY A 65 11.75 36.46 3.26
CA GLY A 65 10.88 35.40 3.80
C GLY A 65 10.00 34.70 2.78
N ARG A 66 10.05 35.06 1.48
CA ARG A 66 9.28 34.38 0.43
C ARG A 66 9.86 32.99 0.16
N PRO A 67 9.06 31.91 0.19
CA PRO A 67 9.56 30.56 -0.06
C PRO A 67 9.53 30.18 -1.55
N VAL A 68 10.53 29.39 -1.95
CA VAL A 68 10.55 28.61 -3.18
C VAL A 68 10.42 27.14 -2.79
N THR A 69 9.22 26.58 -2.94
CA THR A 69 8.94 25.19 -2.54
C THR A 69 9.23 24.20 -3.66
N ARG A 70 9.88 23.09 -3.32
CA ARG A 70 10.12 21.94 -4.19
C ARG A 70 9.81 20.65 -3.45
N ARG A 71 9.51 19.61 -4.23
CA ARG A 71 9.23 18.27 -3.75
C ARG A 71 10.23 17.29 -4.36
N ALA A 72 10.80 16.44 -3.53
CA ALA A 72 11.61 15.29 -3.92
C ALA A 72 11.01 14.02 -3.31
N GLU A 73 11.07 12.91 -4.03
CA GLU A 73 10.53 11.63 -3.58
C GLU A 73 11.61 10.57 -3.68
N GLN A 74 11.78 9.78 -2.63
CA GLN A 74 12.72 8.67 -2.56
C GLN A 74 11.93 7.38 -2.33
N ALA A 75 12.02 6.45 -3.28
CA ALA A 75 11.45 5.12 -3.14
C ALA A 75 12.30 4.26 -2.21
N ILE A 76 11.62 3.44 -1.40
CA ILE A 76 12.24 2.50 -0.47
C ILE A 76 11.63 1.13 -0.71
N TRP A 77 12.48 0.19 -1.12
CA TRP A 77 12.11 -1.19 -1.36
C TRP A 77 12.72 -2.06 -0.27
N PRO A 78 11.92 -2.87 0.45
CA PRO A 78 12.45 -3.74 1.50
C PRO A 78 13.16 -4.99 0.95
N ALA A 79 13.04 -5.27 -0.35
CA ALA A 79 13.72 -6.35 -1.05
C ALA A 79 13.97 -5.96 -2.52
N ASP A 80 14.87 -6.67 -3.21
CA ASP A 80 15.20 -6.43 -4.62
C ASP A 80 14.00 -6.60 -5.56
N ALA A 81 13.05 -7.47 -5.19
CA ALA A 81 11.80 -7.68 -5.90
C ALA A 81 10.65 -7.95 -4.92
N LEU A 82 9.44 -7.55 -5.33
CA LEU A 82 8.24 -7.63 -4.51
C LEU A 82 7.08 -8.26 -5.26
N PRO A 83 6.15 -8.92 -4.54
CA PRO A 83 4.92 -9.38 -5.15
C PRO A 83 4.00 -8.19 -5.42
N GLY A 84 3.44 -8.15 -6.62
CA GLY A 84 2.44 -7.18 -7.05
C GLY A 84 1.12 -7.86 -7.36
N ILE A 85 0.02 -7.26 -6.92
CA ILE A 85 -1.34 -7.79 -7.10
C ILE A 85 -2.14 -6.83 -7.99
N ARG A 86 -2.94 -7.37 -8.89
CA ARG A 86 -3.84 -6.57 -9.73
C ARG A 86 -5.20 -7.24 -9.87
N PRO A 87 -6.30 -6.59 -9.47
CA PRO A 87 -7.64 -7.13 -9.70
C PRO A 87 -7.95 -7.14 -11.21
N GLN A 88 -8.55 -8.23 -11.70
CA GLN A 88 -9.03 -8.33 -13.10
C GLN A 88 -10.46 -7.84 -13.28
N PHE A 89 -11.13 -7.44 -12.18
CA PHE A 89 -12.48 -6.92 -12.17
C PHE A 89 -12.48 -5.40 -12.14
N ALA A 90 -13.52 -4.81 -12.73
CA ALA A 90 -13.64 -3.37 -12.87
C ALA A 90 -13.91 -2.67 -11.53
N SER A 91 -13.36 -1.46 -11.38
CA SER A 91 -13.76 -0.58 -10.29
C SER A 91 -15.09 0.11 -10.61
N LYS A 92 -16.01 0.10 -9.66
CA LYS A 92 -17.26 0.86 -9.73
C LYS A 92 -17.14 2.12 -8.86
N SER A 93 -17.80 3.20 -9.27
CA SER A 93 -17.91 4.41 -8.46
C SER A 93 -18.92 4.17 -7.34
N VAL A 94 -18.47 4.27 -6.08
CA VAL A 94 -19.29 4.12 -4.89
C VAL A 94 -19.25 5.42 -4.11
N TYR A 95 -20.43 5.91 -3.72
CA TYR A 95 -20.54 7.10 -2.88
C TYR A 95 -20.25 6.74 -1.43
N ASP A 96 -19.27 7.41 -0.83
CA ASP A 96 -18.94 7.30 0.59
C ASP A 96 -19.48 8.52 1.35
N TYR A 97 -20.54 8.31 2.12
CA TYR A 97 -21.18 9.34 2.93
C TYR A 97 -20.31 9.83 4.08
N ARG A 98 -19.29 9.08 4.51
CA ARG A 98 -18.39 9.49 5.61
C ARG A 98 -17.44 10.59 5.17
N THR A 99 -17.07 10.58 3.90
CA THR A 99 -16.12 11.52 3.29
C THR A 99 -16.77 12.49 2.33
N ASP A 100 -18.10 12.41 2.17
CA ASP A 100 -18.91 13.19 1.21
C ASP A 100 -18.29 13.17 -0.20
N SER A 101 -17.85 11.98 -0.63
CA SER A 101 -17.08 11.84 -1.87
C SER A 101 -17.40 10.55 -2.61
N THR A 102 -17.22 10.56 -3.93
CA THR A 102 -17.36 9.36 -4.76
C THR A 102 -15.99 8.74 -5.00
N VAL A 103 -15.79 7.52 -4.51
CA VAL A 103 -14.53 6.77 -4.64
C VAL A 103 -14.72 5.59 -5.59
N LYS A 104 -13.70 5.32 -6.43
CA LYS A 104 -13.68 4.12 -7.27
C LYS A 104 -13.16 2.96 -6.44
N GLN A 105 -13.95 1.91 -6.30
CA GLN A 105 -13.59 0.71 -5.54
C GLN A 105 -13.69 -0.53 -6.43
N PRO A 106 -12.74 -1.47 -6.34
CA PRO A 106 -12.79 -2.72 -7.09
C PRO A 106 -13.91 -3.60 -6.50
N ILE A 107 -14.89 -3.97 -7.33
CA ILE A 107 -16.09 -4.73 -6.90
C ILE A 107 -16.30 -5.93 -7.83
N VAL A 108 -16.64 -7.06 -7.24
CA VAL A 108 -17.06 -8.29 -7.94
C VAL A 108 -18.53 -8.51 -7.61
N ASP A 109 -19.29 -8.98 -8.60
CA ASP A 109 -20.71 -9.25 -8.41
C ASP A 109 -20.90 -10.47 -7.48
N GLU A 110 -21.94 -10.44 -6.65
CA GLU A 110 -22.18 -11.50 -5.66
C GLU A 110 -22.31 -12.88 -6.34
N GLY A 111 -21.56 -13.86 -5.83
CA GLY A 111 -21.53 -15.22 -6.39
C GLY A 111 -20.61 -15.43 -7.60
N SER A 112 -19.94 -14.38 -8.09
CA SER A 112 -18.90 -14.52 -9.13
C SER A 112 -17.50 -14.69 -8.54
N ASN A 113 -16.54 -15.12 -9.37
CA ASN A 113 -15.16 -15.34 -8.93
C ASN A 113 -14.36 -14.03 -8.97
N ALA A 114 -13.55 -13.80 -7.93
CA ALA A 114 -12.58 -12.72 -7.90
C ALA A 114 -11.24 -13.20 -8.49
N ALA A 115 -10.92 -12.74 -9.68
CA ALA A 115 -9.66 -13.04 -10.37
C ALA A 115 -8.63 -11.93 -10.20
N PHE A 116 -7.38 -12.31 -9.95
CA PHE A 116 -6.24 -11.42 -9.76
C PHE A 116 -5.06 -11.88 -10.61
N ASP A 117 -4.34 -10.91 -11.17
CA ASP A 117 -3.01 -11.12 -11.70
C ASP A 117 -1.97 -10.90 -10.60
N ILE A 118 -0.97 -11.78 -10.55
CA ILE A 118 0.15 -11.74 -9.60
C ILE A 118 1.45 -11.68 -10.38
N VAL A 119 2.36 -10.79 -9.96
CA VAL A 119 3.72 -10.69 -10.49
C VAL A 119 4.70 -10.65 -9.34
N TYR A 120 5.95 -11.01 -9.62
CA TYR A 120 7.08 -10.75 -8.72
C TYR A 120 8.09 -9.91 -9.49
N SER A 121 8.23 -8.64 -9.14
CA SER A 121 8.92 -7.64 -9.97
C SER A 121 9.90 -6.81 -9.15
N ASP A 122 11.02 -6.42 -9.78
CA ASP A 122 11.93 -5.42 -9.23
C ASP A 122 11.42 -3.98 -9.45
N ALA A 123 12.16 -3.02 -8.90
CA ALA A 123 11.85 -1.59 -8.99
C ALA A 123 11.93 -1.04 -10.43
N GLN A 124 12.59 -1.75 -11.35
CA GLN A 124 12.68 -1.41 -12.77
C GLN A 124 11.49 -1.98 -13.57
N GLY A 125 10.64 -2.80 -12.95
CA GLY A 125 9.50 -3.45 -13.60
C GLY A 125 9.84 -4.78 -14.28
N VAL A 126 11.04 -5.34 -14.04
CA VAL A 126 11.44 -6.64 -14.58
C VAL A 126 10.90 -7.75 -13.68
N LYS A 127 10.12 -8.66 -14.26
CA LYS A 127 9.52 -9.78 -13.54
C LYS A 127 10.55 -10.89 -13.32
N LYS A 128 10.77 -11.26 -12.07
CA LYS A 128 11.72 -12.30 -11.66
C LYS A 128 11.00 -13.62 -11.41
N ALA A 129 11.75 -14.71 -11.52
CA ALA A 129 11.26 -16.00 -11.07
C ALA A 129 11.20 -16.04 -9.53
N VAL A 130 10.16 -16.68 -8.99
CA VAL A 130 10.01 -16.97 -7.56
C VAL A 130 9.20 -18.25 -7.40
N SER A 131 9.53 -19.05 -6.40
CA SER A 131 8.76 -20.25 -6.04
C SER A 131 8.24 -20.11 -4.61
N GLY A 132 7.09 -20.72 -4.32
CA GLY A 132 6.53 -20.74 -2.98
C GLY A 132 5.88 -19.44 -2.54
N LEU A 133 5.39 -18.60 -3.46
CA LEU A 133 4.68 -17.38 -3.10
C LEU A 133 3.35 -17.74 -2.43
N GLN A 134 3.16 -17.32 -1.18
CA GLN A 134 1.91 -17.53 -0.45
C GLN A 134 0.90 -16.47 -0.88
N VAL A 135 -0.24 -16.88 -1.43
CA VAL A 135 -1.34 -16.00 -1.84
C VAL A 135 -2.57 -16.33 -1.01
N ARG A 136 -2.99 -15.39 -0.16
CA ARG A 136 -4.08 -15.60 0.81
C ARG A 136 -5.23 -14.65 0.53
N LEU A 137 -6.44 -15.20 0.47
CA LEU A 137 -7.68 -14.44 0.51
C LEU A 137 -8.10 -14.25 1.97
N ILE A 138 -8.12 -13.00 2.41
CA ILE A 138 -8.47 -12.60 3.76
C ILE A 138 -9.80 -11.85 3.73
N ARG A 139 -10.74 -12.29 4.56
CA ARG A 139 -11.98 -11.57 4.81
C ARG A 139 -11.89 -10.80 6.10
N GLU A 140 -12.16 -9.51 6.00
CA GLU A 140 -12.34 -8.62 7.15
C GLU A 140 -13.73 -8.82 7.73
N ARG A 141 -13.80 -9.17 9.01
CA ARG A 141 -15.04 -9.24 9.78
C ARG A 141 -15.06 -8.08 10.77
N ARG A 142 -16.20 -7.37 10.82
CA ARG A 142 -16.47 -6.33 11.82
C ARG A 142 -17.69 -6.72 12.64
N ASP A 143 -17.54 -6.80 13.94
CA ASP A 143 -18.61 -7.07 14.89
C ASP A 143 -18.95 -5.77 15.64
N TYR A 144 -20.07 -5.14 15.28
CA TYR A 144 -20.48 -3.84 15.81
C TYR A 144 -21.19 -3.96 17.16
N TYR A 145 -20.92 -3.03 18.07
CA TYR A 145 -21.57 -2.92 19.36
C TYR A 145 -21.73 -1.45 19.79
N TRP A 146 -22.66 -1.20 20.71
CA TRP A 146 -22.88 0.11 21.30
C TRP A 146 -22.12 0.20 22.62
N ASN A 147 -21.32 1.24 22.78
CA ASN A 147 -20.63 1.56 24.03
C ASN A 147 -21.08 2.93 24.55
N TRP A 148 -21.29 3.05 25.86
CA TRP A 148 -21.62 4.33 26.47
C TRP A 148 -20.46 4.82 27.34
N SER A 149 -20.12 6.10 27.24
CA SER A 149 -19.22 6.81 28.14
C SER A 149 -19.84 8.09 28.65
N GLU A 150 -19.41 8.56 29.84
CA GLU A 150 -19.89 9.82 30.42
C GLU A 150 -19.53 11.04 29.56
N ASP A 151 -18.35 11.02 28.93
CA ASP A 151 -17.83 12.15 28.15
C ASP A 151 -18.38 12.22 26.73
N GLU A 152 -18.59 11.07 26.08
CA GLU A 152 -18.90 10.99 24.63
C GLU A 152 -20.29 10.40 24.35
N GLY A 153 -21.00 9.92 25.38
CA GLY A 153 -22.33 9.33 25.25
C GLY A 153 -22.33 7.98 24.54
N TRP A 154 -23.40 7.68 23.79
CA TRP A 154 -23.49 6.44 23.02
C TRP A 154 -22.66 6.50 21.74
N GLN A 155 -21.77 5.54 21.58
CA GLN A 155 -20.93 5.38 20.41
C GLN A 155 -21.13 4.01 19.78
N SER A 156 -21.16 3.99 18.45
CA SER A 156 -21.07 2.74 17.70
C SER A 156 -19.60 2.37 17.54
N GLN A 157 -19.19 1.30 18.21
CA GLN A 157 -17.85 0.73 18.15
C GLN A 157 -17.89 -0.60 17.39
N PHE A 158 -16.72 -1.12 17.00
CA PHE A 158 -16.62 -2.44 16.40
C PHE A 158 -15.28 -3.11 16.72
N ASP A 159 -15.32 -4.42 16.85
CA ASP A 159 -14.12 -5.25 16.83
C ASP A 159 -13.86 -5.70 15.40
N GLN A 160 -12.61 -5.56 14.94
CA GLN A 160 -12.17 -6.06 13.64
C GLN A 160 -11.36 -7.34 13.81
N LYS A 161 -11.64 -8.33 12.97
CA LYS A 161 -10.87 -9.56 12.87
C LYS A 161 -10.68 -9.99 11.43
N ASP A 162 -9.45 -10.37 11.10
CA ASP A 162 -9.09 -10.91 9.80
C ASP A 162 -9.19 -12.44 9.82
N LEU A 163 -9.89 -12.99 8.83
CA LEU A 163 -10.11 -14.43 8.67
C LEU A 163 -9.55 -14.87 7.33
N ILE A 164 -8.64 -15.86 7.35
CA ILE A 164 -8.15 -16.48 6.12
C ILE A 164 -9.27 -17.36 5.56
N GLU A 165 -9.82 -16.99 4.40
CA GLU A 165 -10.84 -17.78 3.70
C GLU A 165 -10.22 -18.79 2.74
N ASN A 166 -9.06 -18.47 2.16
CA ASN A 166 -8.35 -19.35 1.24
C ASN A 166 -6.84 -19.04 1.22
N GLU A 167 -6.04 -20.05 0.89
CA GLU A 167 -4.58 -19.94 0.76
C GLU A 167 -4.12 -20.82 -0.41
N GLN A 168 -3.25 -20.28 -1.24
CA GLN A 168 -2.65 -20.95 -2.39
C GLN A 168 -1.16 -20.66 -2.45
N THR A 169 -0.39 -21.64 -2.89
CA THR A 169 1.02 -21.46 -3.21
C THR A 169 1.17 -21.26 -4.72
N LEU A 170 1.95 -20.25 -5.12
CA LEU A 170 2.17 -19.90 -6.51
C LEU A 170 3.66 -19.86 -6.84
N ASP A 171 4.02 -20.52 -7.93
CA ASP A 171 5.34 -20.42 -8.55
C ASP A 171 5.24 -19.56 -9.81
N LEU A 172 6.15 -18.60 -9.97
CA LEU A 172 6.23 -17.70 -11.11
C LEU A 172 7.59 -17.85 -11.77
N LYS A 173 7.62 -17.99 -13.09
CA LYS A 173 8.85 -17.93 -13.89
C LYS A 173 9.22 -16.47 -14.16
N ALA A 174 10.45 -16.25 -14.63
CA ALA A 174 10.84 -14.94 -15.14
C ALA A 174 9.90 -14.50 -16.27
N ASP A 175 9.58 -13.21 -16.32
CA ASP A 175 8.66 -12.61 -17.29
C ASP A 175 7.19 -13.10 -17.22
N GLU A 176 6.83 -13.95 -16.25
CA GLU A 176 5.48 -14.52 -16.09
C GLU A 176 4.55 -13.62 -15.26
N THR A 177 3.27 -13.59 -15.64
CA THR A 177 2.19 -13.08 -14.80
C THR A 177 1.29 -14.24 -14.43
N GLY A 178 1.29 -14.61 -13.15
CA GLY A 178 0.40 -15.63 -12.62
C GLY A 178 -1.02 -15.12 -12.49
N LYS A 179 -1.97 -16.05 -12.49
CA LYS A 179 -3.39 -15.75 -12.28
C LYS A 179 -3.93 -16.62 -11.16
N VAL A 180 -4.59 -15.99 -10.21
CA VAL A 180 -5.32 -16.67 -9.14
C VAL A 180 -6.79 -16.27 -9.20
N SER A 181 -7.68 -17.19 -8.86
CA SER A 181 -9.11 -16.96 -8.85
C SER A 181 -9.71 -17.59 -7.61
N PHE A 182 -10.45 -16.79 -6.84
CA PHE A 182 -11.12 -17.25 -5.64
C PHE A 182 -12.64 -17.21 -5.81
N PRO A 183 -13.37 -18.24 -5.37
CA PRO A 183 -14.83 -18.24 -5.44
C PRO A 183 -15.42 -17.32 -4.38
N GLY A 184 -16.44 -16.54 -4.76
CA GLY A 184 -17.25 -15.78 -3.81
C GLY A 184 -16.87 -14.30 -3.69
N ARG A 185 -17.15 -13.73 -2.51
CA ARG A 185 -17.02 -12.28 -2.27
C ARG A 185 -15.55 -11.82 -2.33
N VAL A 186 -15.35 -10.57 -2.70
CA VAL A 186 -14.03 -9.93 -2.65
C VAL A 186 -13.64 -9.68 -1.20
N GLY A 187 -12.54 -10.29 -0.78
CA GLY A 187 -11.78 -9.91 0.41
C GLY A 187 -10.49 -9.17 0.04
N ARG A 188 -9.68 -8.90 1.05
CA ARG A 188 -8.32 -8.41 0.89
C ARG A 188 -7.41 -9.56 0.47
N LEU A 189 -6.54 -9.33 -0.51
CA LEU A 189 -5.51 -10.31 -0.89
C LEU A 189 -4.18 -9.94 -0.24
N SER A 190 -3.51 -10.89 0.39
CA SER A 190 -2.11 -10.72 0.82
C SER A 190 -1.22 -11.72 0.08
N SER A 191 -0.03 -11.25 -0.32
CA SER A 191 0.99 -12.09 -0.92
C SER A 191 2.35 -11.85 -0.27
N GLY A 192 3.07 -12.92 0.06
CA GLY A 192 4.40 -12.84 0.65
C GLY A 192 5.27 -14.03 0.26
N SER A 193 6.57 -13.79 0.12
CA SER A 193 7.57 -14.86 0.07
C SER A 193 7.92 -15.27 1.51
N GLN A 194 7.97 -16.56 1.81
CA GLN A 194 8.66 -17.00 3.02
C GLN A 194 10.14 -16.61 2.88
N SER A 195 10.62 -15.76 3.77
CA SER A 195 12.06 -15.63 3.97
C SER A 195 12.56 -16.98 4.45
N ALA A 196 13.43 -17.63 3.66
CA ALA A 196 14.25 -18.69 4.20
C ALA A 196 15.13 -18.06 5.29
N GLU A 197 15.04 -18.63 6.48
CA GLU A 197 15.91 -18.35 7.63
C GLU A 197 17.39 -18.57 7.28
#